data_AF-A0A842RPD3-F1
#
_entry.id   AF-A0A842RPD3-F1
#
_cell.length_a   1.000
_cell.length_b   1.000
_cell.length_c   1.000
_cell.angle_alpha   90.00
_cell.angle_beta   90.00
_cell.angle_gamma   90.00
#
_symmetry.space_group_name_H-M   'P 1'
#
loop_
_entity.id
_entity.type
_entity.pdbx_description
1 polymer ?
#
loop_
_entity_poly.entity_id
_entity_poly.type
_entity_poly.pdbx_seq_one_letter_code
_entity_poly.pdbx_strand_id
1 'polypeptide(L)'
;MNKDRIEMLQKLVTWRDITNTDIENCGIDFPVGLNDHEIFPRNALLDLFNYYYKQKNDNEIIQFSRLILKYMSKDNYYCLFYGKEFKKILTYLQKANKVFKAKNLCEYYLLSLGVLKKENNSLFISDFSAGNYSYSFPVIFLNSYMSILLKLDETKLAKKLLKECLYHDNLKDDSKILFKRILDKIDKKKIKYKFPVIKIKKNELDSNLLSEPKIELTALNYLRDALNYEGIFADVDIWRLIFNILTKEISEEDFNNFYEEIIGISSPPDFYEFVLYNESMFKIACESRNVTFGFVGYPDLILYNKKHFADYIFFEVKDINDRLQPHQEALLNYYTENNIRCKLLKFVK
;
A
#
# COMPACT_ATOMS: atom_id res chain seq x y z
N MET A 1 -6.98 31.14 12.27
CA MET A 1 -5.67 31.50 12.85
C MET A 1 -5.57 33.01 12.81
N ASN A 2 -5.27 33.68 13.92
CA ASN A 2 -5.10 35.13 13.92
C ASN A 2 -3.78 35.51 13.22
N LYS A 3 -3.68 36.78 12.79
CA LYS A 3 -2.53 37.31 12.04
C LYS A 3 -1.20 37.13 12.79
N ASP A 4 -1.22 37.33 14.10
CA ASP A 4 -0.04 37.28 14.97
C ASP A 4 0.57 35.87 15.04
N ARG A 5 -0.29 34.84 15.14
CA ARG A 5 0.14 33.43 15.14
C ARG A 5 0.76 33.02 13.81
N ILE A 6 0.37 33.61 12.68
CA ILE A 6 0.95 33.34 11.35
C ILE A 6 2.31 34.01 11.20
N GLU A 7 2.39 35.29 11.57
CA GLU A 7 3.62 36.08 11.49
C GLU A 7 4.71 35.49 12.39
N MET A 8 4.33 34.99 13.57
CA MET A 8 5.25 34.32 14.47
C MET A 8 5.65 32.92 13.99
N LEU A 9 4.74 32.15 13.40
CA LEU A 9 5.08 30.88 12.76
C LEU A 9 6.02 31.08 11.55
N GLN A 10 5.87 32.16 10.81
CA GLN A 10 6.82 32.56 9.77
C GLN A 10 8.20 32.93 10.36
N LYS A 11 8.26 33.59 11.53
CA LYS A 11 9.51 33.81 12.27
C LYS A 11 10.16 32.50 12.74
N LEU A 12 9.36 31.54 13.25
CA LEU A 12 9.78 30.19 13.66
C LEU A 12 10.38 29.39 12.52
N VAL A 13 9.89 29.61 11.31
CA VAL A 13 10.40 29.00 10.08
C VAL A 13 11.77 29.56 9.66
N THR A 14 12.07 30.80 10.05
CA THR A 14 13.31 31.50 9.66
C THR A 14 14.42 31.47 10.71
N TRP A 15 14.17 30.96 11.92
CA TRP A 15 15.17 30.78 13.01
C TRP A 15 16.10 31.96 13.27
N ARG A 16 15.62 33.18 13.04
CA ARG A 16 16.27 34.38 13.56
C ARG A 16 15.41 34.88 14.71
N ASP A 17 15.94 34.71 15.92
CA ASP A 17 15.50 35.37 17.15
C ASP A 17 14.11 34.96 17.67
N ILE A 18 14.00 33.74 18.22
CA ILE A 18 12.82 33.33 19.00
C ILE A 18 13.24 32.96 20.40
N THR A 19 12.58 33.57 21.37
CA THR A 19 12.81 33.39 22.79
C THR A 19 11.76 32.46 23.40
N ASN A 20 12.06 31.87 24.56
CA ASN A 20 11.09 31.05 25.30
C ASN A 20 9.81 31.84 25.66
N THR A 21 9.92 33.16 25.80
CA THR A 21 8.78 34.07 26.03
C THR A 21 7.84 34.17 24.83
N ASP A 22 8.34 34.06 23.60
CA ASP A 22 7.51 34.05 22.39
C ASP A 22 6.68 32.74 22.28
N ILE A 23 7.22 31.65 22.81
CA ILE A 23 6.60 30.32 22.81
C ILE A 23 5.44 30.25 23.82
N GLU A 24 5.64 30.73 25.05
CA GLU A 24 4.63 30.74 26.11
C GLU A 24 3.41 31.62 25.78
N ASN A 25 3.64 32.77 25.11
CA ASN A 25 2.58 33.70 24.73
C ASN A 25 1.59 33.16 23.66
N CYS A 26 1.87 31.99 23.08
CA CYS A 26 1.07 31.41 22.00
C CYS A 26 0.08 30.33 22.42
N GLY A 27 0.07 29.93 23.70
CA GLY A 27 -0.81 28.86 24.19
C GLY A 27 -0.59 27.53 23.45
N ILE A 28 0.61 27.30 22.93
CA ILE A 28 1.04 26.02 22.39
C ILE A 28 1.70 25.28 23.55
N ASP A 29 1.00 24.30 24.12
CA ASP A 29 1.58 23.43 25.14
C ASP A 29 2.73 22.63 24.51
N PHE A 30 3.95 23.04 24.80
CA PHE A 30 5.11 22.17 24.67
C PHE A 30 5.13 21.26 25.90
N PRO A 31 5.27 19.93 25.74
CA PRO A 31 5.48 19.06 26.88
C PRO A 31 6.78 19.46 27.57
N VAL A 32 6.65 20.07 28.75
CA VAL A 32 7.76 20.54 29.59
C VAL A 32 8.58 19.32 30.04
N GLY A 33 9.87 19.30 29.72
CA GLY A 33 10.81 18.28 30.21
C GLY A 33 11.66 17.55 29.17
N LEU A 34 11.75 18.03 27.94
CA LEU A 34 12.61 17.43 26.91
C LEU A 34 13.54 18.50 26.33
N ASN A 35 14.83 18.18 26.18
CA ASN A 35 15.93 19.10 25.86
C ASN A 35 15.65 20.04 24.67
N ASP A 36 16.22 21.25 24.74
CA ASP A 36 16.06 22.43 23.87
C ASP A 36 16.35 22.25 22.36
N HIS A 37 16.54 21.02 21.87
CA HIS A 37 16.95 20.72 20.49
C HIS A 37 16.04 19.76 19.73
N GLU A 38 15.00 19.16 20.34
CA GLU A 38 14.42 17.94 19.74
C GLU A 38 12.95 17.96 19.34
N ILE A 39 12.16 19.01 19.58
CA ILE A 39 10.75 18.99 19.17
C ILE A 39 10.34 20.30 18.52
N PHE A 40 10.42 20.35 17.19
CA PHE A 40 9.65 21.34 16.43
C PHE A 40 8.15 21.01 16.59
N PRO A 41 7.26 21.98 16.88
CA PRO A 41 5.85 21.69 17.17
C PRO A 41 5.16 21.21 15.90
N ARG A 42 5.09 19.88 15.76
CA ARG A 42 4.42 19.12 14.70
C ARG A 42 3.05 19.70 14.33
N ASN A 43 2.25 20.01 15.35
CA ASN A 43 0.90 20.55 15.17
C ASN A 43 0.92 21.98 14.63
N ALA A 44 1.90 22.80 15.00
CA ALA A 44 2.02 24.15 14.49
C ALA A 44 2.47 24.18 13.02
N LEU A 45 3.37 23.26 12.61
CA LEU A 45 3.67 23.09 11.19
C LEU A 45 2.42 22.66 10.42
N LEU A 46 1.71 21.66 10.93
CA LEU A 46 0.50 21.16 10.28
C LEU A 46 -0.61 22.22 10.20
N ASP A 47 -0.76 23.05 11.24
CA ASP A 47 -1.72 24.15 11.29
C ASP A 47 -1.36 25.25 10.30
N LEU A 48 -0.09 25.65 10.22
CA LEU A 48 0.37 26.64 9.24
C LEU A 48 0.22 26.11 7.81
N PHE A 49 0.51 24.83 7.61
CA PHE A 49 0.26 24.14 6.35
C PHE A 49 -1.24 24.18 5.98
N ASN A 50 -2.12 23.76 6.90
CA ASN A 50 -3.56 23.77 6.69
C ASN A 50 -4.10 25.18 6.45
N TYR A 51 -3.52 26.19 7.10
CA TYR A 51 -3.84 27.60 6.89
C TYR A 51 -3.52 28.04 5.46
N TYR A 52 -2.28 27.89 4.99
CA TYR A 52 -1.91 28.29 3.63
C TYR A 52 -2.56 27.43 2.55
N TYR A 53 -2.77 26.14 2.83
CA TYR A 53 -3.55 25.26 1.97
C TYR A 53 -4.97 25.78 1.75
N LYS A 54 -5.66 26.19 2.83
CA LYS A 54 -7.00 26.80 2.74
C LYS A 54 -6.98 28.12 1.96
N GLN A 55 -5.89 28.89 2.05
CA GLN A 55 -5.73 30.14 1.31
C GLN A 55 -5.29 29.98 -0.15
N LYS A 56 -4.95 28.76 -0.59
CA LYS A 56 -4.47 28.48 -1.96
C LYS A 56 -3.24 29.31 -2.37
N ASN A 57 -2.38 29.71 -1.41
CA ASN A 57 -1.16 30.44 -1.69
C ASN A 57 -0.01 29.48 -2.00
N ASP A 58 0.26 29.23 -3.28
CA ASP A 58 1.25 28.21 -3.69
C ASP A 58 2.66 28.44 -3.22
N ASN A 59 3.10 29.71 -3.22
CA ASN A 59 4.49 30.03 -2.96
C ASN A 59 4.80 29.75 -1.49
N GLU A 60 3.88 30.13 -0.59
CA GLU A 60 3.91 29.78 0.82
C GLU A 60 3.80 28.26 1.01
N ILE A 61 2.86 27.58 0.33
CA ILE A 61 2.74 26.11 0.41
C ILE A 61 4.08 25.43 0.03
N ILE A 62 4.75 25.88 -1.02
CA ILE A 62 6.00 25.27 -1.50
C ILE A 62 7.18 25.61 -0.58
N GLN A 63 7.32 26.86 -0.17
CA GLN A 63 8.37 27.26 0.77
C GLN A 63 8.23 26.50 2.09
N PHE A 64 7.00 26.39 2.58
CA PHE A 64 6.72 25.66 3.80
C PHE A 64 6.92 24.16 3.67
N SER A 65 6.54 23.57 2.52
CA SER A 65 6.85 22.17 2.23
C SER A 65 8.36 21.94 2.23
N ARG A 66 9.15 22.79 1.57
CA ARG A 66 10.62 22.69 1.56
C ARG A 66 11.22 22.78 2.95
N LEU A 67 10.66 23.66 3.78
CA LEU A 67 11.08 23.80 5.15
C LEU A 67 10.80 22.53 5.97
N ILE A 68 9.55 22.03 5.93
CA ILE A 68 9.17 20.75 6.55
C ILE A 68 10.17 19.67 6.14
N LEU A 69 10.49 19.57 4.85
CA LEU A 69 11.44 18.59 4.32
C LEU A 69 12.88 18.80 4.80
N LYS A 70 13.37 20.04 4.90
CA LYS A 70 14.70 20.37 5.43
C LYS A 70 14.85 19.96 6.90
N TYR A 71 13.78 20.06 7.68
CA TYR A 71 13.75 19.56 9.06
C TYR A 71 13.66 18.03 9.10
N MET A 72 12.80 17.42 8.27
CA MET A 72 12.67 15.96 8.18
C MET A 72 13.96 15.25 7.76
N SER A 73 14.82 15.88 6.95
CA SER A 73 16.09 15.28 6.53
C SER A 73 17.16 15.22 7.63
N LYS A 74 16.96 15.90 8.77
CA LYS A 74 17.90 15.89 9.90
C LYS A 74 17.56 14.82 10.95
N ASP A 75 16.28 14.51 11.12
CA ASP A 75 15.80 13.54 12.10
C ASP A 75 15.04 12.41 11.43
N ASN A 76 15.65 11.21 11.45
CA ASN A 76 15.12 10.02 10.80
C ASN A 76 13.69 9.64 11.25
N TYR A 77 13.17 10.13 12.38
CA TYR A 77 11.83 9.78 12.86
C TYR A 77 10.67 10.51 12.15
N TYR A 78 10.89 11.66 11.51
CA TYR A 78 9.77 12.50 11.03
C TYR A 78 9.29 12.17 9.61
N CYS A 79 10.03 11.37 8.84
CA CYS A 79 9.68 11.02 7.45
C CYS A 79 8.32 10.33 7.30
N LEU A 80 7.98 9.40 8.19
CA LEU A 80 6.71 8.65 8.13
C LEU A 80 5.49 9.56 8.40
N PHE A 81 5.65 10.58 9.26
CA PHE A 81 4.53 11.36 9.77
C PHE A 81 3.95 12.33 8.72
N TYR A 82 4.79 12.87 7.83
CA TYR A 82 4.37 13.89 6.86
C TYR A 82 3.99 13.35 5.49
N GLY A 83 4.08 12.03 5.22
CA GLY A 83 3.76 11.51 3.88
C GLY A 83 2.33 11.69 3.44
N LYS A 84 1.39 11.51 4.37
CA LYS A 84 -0.03 11.76 4.09
C LYS A 84 -0.25 13.21 3.66
N GLU A 85 0.42 14.14 4.33
CA GLU A 85 0.27 15.58 4.10
C GLU A 85 1.02 16.02 2.85
N PHE A 86 2.24 15.52 2.64
CA PHE A 86 2.97 15.73 1.40
C PHE A 86 2.20 15.19 0.18
N LYS A 87 1.55 14.02 0.30
CA LYS A 87 0.66 13.50 -0.74
C LYS A 87 -0.54 14.41 -1.00
N LYS A 88 -1.13 15.04 0.03
CA LYS A 88 -2.18 16.05 -0.16
C LYS A 88 -1.65 17.27 -0.92
N ILE A 89 -0.42 17.71 -0.61
CA ILE A 89 0.24 18.83 -1.32
C ILE A 89 0.44 18.51 -2.79
N LEU A 90 1.05 17.36 -3.08
CA LEU A 90 1.24 16.91 -4.46
C LEU A 90 -0.10 16.81 -5.20
N THR A 91 -1.13 16.27 -4.54
CA THR A 91 -2.48 16.16 -5.12
C THR A 91 -3.08 17.54 -5.41
N TYR A 92 -2.97 18.49 -4.49
CA TYR A 92 -3.43 19.86 -4.68
C TYR A 92 -2.70 20.56 -5.82
N LEU A 93 -1.37 20.51 -5.84
CA LEU A 93 -0.57 21.14 -6.90
C LEU A 93 -0.93 20.54 -8.27
N GLN A 94 -1.11 19.23 -8.36
CA GLN A 94 -1.57 18.60 -9.60
C GLN A 94 -2.98 19.04 -10.01
N LYS A 95 -3.94 19.09 -9.07
CA LYS A 95 -5.33 19.53 -9.35
C LYS A 95 -5.41 21.01 -9.74
N ALA A 96 -4.53 21.83 -9.19
CA ALA A 96 -4.41 23.26 -9.52
C ALA A 96 -3.61 23.52 -10.81
N ASN A 97 -3.32 22.49 -11.61
CA ASN A 97 -2.51 22.54 -12.83
C ASN A 97 -1.08 23.08 -12.63
N LYS A 98 -0.51 22.88 -11.45
CA LYS A 98 0.84 23.31 -11.06
C LYS A 98 1.82 22.14 -11.10
N VAL A 99 1.77 21.39 -12.19
CA VAL A 99 2.47 20.09 -12.34
C VAL A 99 3.99 20.26 -12.24
N PHE A 100 4.55 21.33 -12.80
CA PHE A 100 5.99 21.63 -12.67
C PHE A 100 6.42 21.90 -11.22
N LYS A 101 5.60 22.64 -10.45
CA LYS A 101 5.84 22.87 -9.02
C LYS A 101 5.77 21.54 -8.23
N ALA A 102 4.80 20.68 -8.56
CA ALA A 102 4.69 19.34 -7.98
C ALA A 102 5.92 18.47 -8.29
N LYS A 103 6.43 18.54 -9.53
CA LYS A 103 7.67 17.85 -9.94
C LYS A 103 8.84 18.25 -9.07
N ASN A 104 9.14 19.55 -9.01
CA ASN A 104 10.30 20.06 -8.27
C ASN A 104 10.23 19.72 -6.78
N LEU A 105 9.03 19.78 -6.20
CA LEU A 105 8.84 19.43 -4.80
C LEU A 105 9.05 17.93 -4.55
N CYS A 106 8.47 17.08 -5.40
CA CYS A 106 8.61 15.63 -5.28
C CYS A 106 10.05 15.15 -5.55
N GLU A 107 10.74 15.77 -6.52
CA GLU A 107 12.15 15.52 -6.82
C GLU A 107 13.05 15.90 -5.64
N TYR A 108 12.85 17.11 -5.09
CA TYR A 108 13.57 17.56 -3.89
C TYR A 108 13.37 16.56 -2.74
N TYR A 109 12.14 16.08 -2.54
CA TYR A 109 11.86 15.09 -1.51
C TYR A 109 12.61 13.79 -1.70
N LEU A 110 12.56 13.22 -2.91
CA LEU A 110 13.24 11.97 -3.22
C LEU A 110 14.78 12.11 -3.15
N LEU A 111 15.33 13.28 -3.49
CA LEU A 111 16.75 13.59 -3.28
C LEU A 111 17.10 13.68 -1.80
N SER A 112 16.26 14.34 -0.98
CA SER A 112 16.46 14.44 0.47
C SER A 112 16.37 13.09 1.18
N LEU A 113 15.56 12.16 0.66
CA LEU A 113 15.50 10.78 1.15
C LEU A 113 16.68 9.91 0.67
N GLY A 114 17.52 10.39 -0.24
CA GLY A 114 18.57 9.58 -0.87
C GLY A 114 18.06 8.53 -1.86
N VAL A 115 16.77 8.56 -2.20
CA VAL A 115 16.16 7.66 -3.20
C VAL A 115 16.60 8.04 -4.60
N LEU A 116 16.64 9.35 -4.87
CA LEU A 116 17.26 9.90 -6.07
C LEU A 116 18.65 10.46 -5.74
N LYS A 117 19.53 10.40 -6.73
CA LYS A 117 20.81 11.12 -6.76
C LYS A 117 20.89 11.93 -8.05
N LYS A 118 21.56 13.08 -7.98
CA LYS A 118 21.83 13.93 -9.13
C LYS A 118 23.33 14.02 -9.38
N GLU A 119 23.78 13.54 -10.53
CA GLU A 119 25.17 13.60 -10.97
C GLU A 119 25.22 14.14 -12.41
N ASN A 120 26.07 15.14 -12.67
CA ASN A 120 26.24 15.73 -14.01
C ASN A 120 24.90 16.08 -14.69
N ASN A 121 23.99 16.73 -13.95
CA ASN A 121 22.63 17.07 -14.38
C ASN A 121 21.70 15.90 -14.72
N SER A 122 22.11 14.66 -14.46
CA SER A 122 21.29 13.46 -14.65
C SER A 122 20.80 12.93 -13.30
N LEU A 123 19.54 12.48 -13.28
CA LEU A 123 18.94 11.81 -12.12
C LEU A 123 19.08 10.29 -12.24
N PHE A 124 19.33 9.64 -11.11
CA PHE A 124 19.47 8.19 -10.97
C PHE A 124 18.80 7.70 -9.68
N ILE A 125 18.38 6.44 -9.65
CA ILE A 125 17.99 5.73 -8.44
C ILE A 125 19.25 5.38 -7.66
N SER A 126 19.32 5.75 -6.39
CA SER A 126 20.47 5.46 -5.52
C SER A 126 20.18 4.29 -4.60
N ASP A 127 19.42 4.50 -3.53
CA ASP A 127 19.09 3.43 -2.59
C ASP A 127 17.68 3.57 -2.02
N PHE A 128 17.06 2.43 -1.74
CA PHE A 128 15.82 2.32 -0.98
C PHE A 128 16.07 2.06 0.51
N SER A 129 17.33 1.91 0.93
CA SER A 129 17.76 1.62 2.31
C SER A 129 17.66 2.79 3.29
N ALA A 130 17.10 3.95 2.89
CA ALA A 130 16.91 5.09 3.77
C ALA A 130 16.32 4.60 5.11
N GLY A 131 17.09 4.81 6.19
CA GLY A 131 17.13 3.91 7.35
C GLY A 131 15.80 3.60 8.02
N ASN A 132 15.65 2.38 8.54
CA ASN A 132 14.54 1.90 9.38
C ASN A 132 13.10 2.21 8.91
N TYR A 133 12.88 2.79 7.74
CA TYR A 133 11.56 3.09 7.22
C TYR A 133 10.89 1.81 6.73
N SER A 134 9.58 1.70 6.95
CA SER A 134 8.80 0.75 6.19
C SER A 134 8.95 1.12 4.70
N TYR A 135 9.52 0.20 3.92
CA TYR A 135 9.85 0.33 2.48
C TYR A 135 8.73 0.90 1.59
N SER A 136 7.49 0.94 2.09
CA SER A 136 6.32 1.46 1.37
C SER A 136 6.42 2.95 1.05
N PHE A 137 7.16 3.73 1.85
CA PHE A 137 7.08 5.19 1.77
C PHE A 137 7.84 5.79 0.58
N PRO A 138 9.14 5.50 0.36
CA PRO A 138 9.85 5.89 -0.86
C PRO A 138 9.11 5.50 -2.16
N VAL A 139 8.53 4.30 -2.17
CA VAL A 139 7.82 3.74 -3.33
C VAL A 139 6.57 4.57 -3.68
N ILE A 140 5.81 5.04 -2.68
CA ILE A 140 4.64 5.89 -2.90
C ILE A 140 5.02 7.22 -3.57
N PHE A 141 6.10 7.86 -3.12
CA PHE A 141 6.55 9.13 -3.69
C PHE A 141 7.19 8.94 -5.05
N LEU A 142 7.93 7.87 -5.25
CA LEU A 142 8.49 7.54 -6.55
C LEU A 142 7.38 7.27 -7.58
N ASN A 143 6.34 6.52 -7.23
CA ASN A 143 5.16 6.33 -8.07
C ASN A 143 4.46 7.67 -8.41
N SER A 144 4.34 8.55 -7.42
CA SER A 144 3.79 9.90 -7.62
C SER A 144 4.66 10.72 -8.57
N TYR A 145 5.98 10.63 -8.43
CA TYR A 145 6.95 11.30 -9.30
C TYR A 145 6.87 10.79 -10.73
N MET A 146 6.79 9.46 -10.95
CA MET A 146 6.58 8.89 -12.29
C MET A 146 5.29 9.42 -12.93
N SER A 147 4.20 9.48 -12.16
CA SER A 147 2.93 10.03 -12.65
C SER A 147 3.05 11.52 -13.03
N ILE A 148 3.84 12.30 -12.30
CA ILE A 148 4.12 13.71 -12.60
C ILE A 148 4.96 13.85 -13.87
N LEU A 149 6.05 13.08 -13.99
CA LEU A 149 6.91 13.08 -15.18
C LEU A 149 6.11 12.77 -16.45
N LEU A 150 5.22 11.77 -16.40
CA LEU A 150 4.35 11.43 -17.53
C LEU A 150 3.36 12.54 -17.90
N LYS A 151 2.86 13.32 -16.92
CA LYS A 151 2.00 14.49 -17.19
C LYS A 151 2.76 15.68 -17.81
N LEU A 152 4.08 15.70 -17.67
CA LEU A 152 4.97 16.73 -18.24
C LEU A 152 5.65 16.25 -19.53
N ASP A 153 5.19 15.14 -20.13
CA ASP A 153 5.78 14.49 -21.29
C ASP A 153 7.27 14.10 -21.12
N GLU A 154 7.76 14.01 -19.87
CA GLU A 154 9.12 13.55 -19.53
C GLU A 154 9.23 12.01 -19.54
N THR A 155 8.63 11.38 -20.55
CA THR A 155 8.50 9.92 -20.66
C THR A 155 9.84 9.21 -20.71
N LYS A 156 10.86 9.81 -21.34
CA LYS A 156 12.21 9.23 -21.41
C LYS A 156 12.84 9.09 -20.02
N LEU A 157 12.72 10.12 -19.18
CA LEU A 157 13.24 10.11 -17.81
C LEU A 157 12.46 9.11 -16.95
N ALA A 158 11.12 9.11 -17.03
CA ALA A 158 10.29 8.16 -16.29
C ALA A 158 10.67 6.70 -16.62
N LYS A 159 10.84 6.37 -17.92
CA LYS A 159 11.29 5.03 -18.33
C LYS A 159 12.68 4.67 -17.80
N LYS A 160 13.63 5.62 -17.83
CA LYS A 160 14.99 5.41 -17.31
C LYS A 160 14.92 5.03 -15.83
N LEU A 161 14.28 5.86 -15.01
CA LEU A 161 14.20 5.66 -13.56
C LEU A 161 13.42 4.38 -13.20
N LEU A 162 12.31 4.08 -13.89
CA LEU A 162 11.57 2.83 -13.69
C LEU A 162 12.42 1.60 -13.96
N LYS A 163 13.23 1.61 -15.03
CA LYS A 163 14.15 0.50 -15.31
C LYS A 163 15.18 0.32 -14.20
N GLU A 164 15.78 1.41 -13.72
CA GLU A 164 16.73 1.37 -12.60
C GLU A 164 16.09 0.80 -11.33
N CYS A 165 14.83 1.17 -11.02
CA CYS A 165 14.11 0.59 -9.88
C CYS A 165 13.98 -0.94 -9.95
N LEU A 166 13.75 -1.48 -11.15
CA LEU A 166 13.54 -2.92 -11.35
C LEU A 166 14.82 -3.75 -11.15
N TYR A 167 16.00 -3.13 -11.22
CA TYR A 167 17.29 -3.78 -10.97
C TYR A 167 17.79 -3.59 -9.53
N HIS A 168 17.00 -2.96 -8.65
CA HIS A 168 17.41 -2.72 -7.28
C HIS A 168 17.06 -3.93 -6.40
N ASP A 169 18.08 -4.52 -5.78
CA ASP A 169 17.95 -5.77 -5.00
C ASP A 169 17.07 -5.58 -3.76
N ASN A 170 17.16 -4.41 -3.11
CA ASN A 170 16.45 -4.10 -1.88
C ASN A 170 14.97 -3.73 -2.10
N LEU A 171 14.51 -3.68 -3.35
CA LEU A 171 13.12 -3.38 -3.65
C LEU A 171 12.24 -4.64 -3.50
N LYS A 172 11.21 -4.55 -2.65
CA LYS A 172 10.22 -5.61 -2.45
C LYS A 172 9.48 -5.97 -3.74
N ASP A 173 8.99 -7.20 -3.82
CA ASP A 173 8.35 -7.76 -5.03
C ASP A 173 7.08 -7.01 -5.43
N ASP A 174 6.25 -6.60 -4.47
CA ASP A 174 5.06 -5.80 -4.73
C ASP A 174 5.38 -4.46 -5.42
N SER A 175 6.50 -3.86 -5.04
CA SER A 175 6.99 -2.59 -5.55
C SER A 175 7.63 -2.77 -6.93
N LYS A 176 8.36 -3.87 -7.15
CA LYS A 176 8.85 -4.29 -8.48
C LYS A 176 7.67 -4.50 -9.44
N ILE A 177 6.61 -5.18 -9.01
CA ILE A 177 5.38 -5.38 -9.81
C ILE A 177 4.70 -4.05 -10.12
N LEU A 178 4.57 -3.15 -9.15
CA LEU A 178 4.01 -1.82 -9.35
C LEU A 178 4.76 -1.06 -10.45
N PHE A 179 6.08 -0.93 -10.33
CA PHE A 179 6.89 -0.20 -11.30
C PHE A 179 6.92 -0.87 -12.68
N LYS A 180 6.95 -2.21 -12.73
CA LYS A 180 6.83 -2.96 -13.97
C LYS A 180 5.51 -2.67 -14.68
N ARG A 181 4.38 -2.65 -13.97
CA ARG A 181 3.07 -2.32 -14.54
C ARG A 181 3.02 -0.90 -15.10
N ILE A 182 3.66 0.07 -14.43
CA ILE A 182 3.77 1.44 -14.95
C ILE A 182 4.58 1.44 -16.25
N LEU A 183 5.75 0.80 -16.24
CA LEU A 183 6.61 0.69 -17.43
C LEU A 183 5.90 0.01 -18.59
N ASP A 184 5.23 -1.11 -18.35
CA ASP A 184 4.44 -1.85 -19.34
C ASP A 184 3.30 -0.99 -19.89
N LYS A 185 2.63 -0.19 -19.05
CA LYS A 185 1.60 0.76 -19.52
C LYS A 185 2.19 1.81 -20.46
N ILE A 186 3.34 2.38 -20.14
CA ILE A 186 4.02 3.36 -21.02
C ILE A 186 4.45 2.68 -22.34
N ASP A 187 4.91 1.43 -22.26
CA ASP A 187 5.29 0.62 -23.43
C ASP A 187 4.10 -0.01 -24.16
N LYS A 188 2.86 0.23 -23.72
CA LYS A 188 1.61 -0.37 -24.24
C LYS A 188 1.63 -1.91 -24.26
N LYS A 189 2.32 -2.53 -23.31
CA LYS A 189 2.38 -3.98 -23.12
C LYS A 189 1.17 -4.48 -22.34
N LYS A 190 0.72 -5.69 -22.68
CA LYS A 190 -0.30 -6.40 -21.90
C LYS A 190 0.34 -7.01 -20.65
N ILE A 191 -0.36 -6.91 -19.52
CA ILE A 191 0.04 -7.57 -18.27
C ILE A 191 -0.02 -9.09 -18.49
N LYS A 192 1.05 -9.78 -18.09
CA LYS A 192 1.14 -11.25 -18.08
C LYS A 192 1.32 -11.70 -16.64
N TYR A 193 0.42 -12.54 -16.15
CA TYR A 193 0.51 -13.14 -14.83
C TYR A 193 1.26 -14.48 -14.90
N LYS A 194 1.96 -14.85 -13.83
CA LYS A 194 2.63 -16.17 -13.73
C LYS A 194 1.65 -17.31 -13.38
N PHE A 195 0.47 -16.95 -12.89
CA PHE A 195 -0.60 -17.86 -12.51
C PHE A 195 -1.79 -17.81 -13.49
N PRO A 196 -2.63 -18.84 -13.54
CA PRO A 196 -3.79 -18.88 -14.43
C PRO A 196 -4.83 -17.80 -14.07
N VAL A 197 -5.47 -17.26 -15.11
CA VAL A 197 -6.58 -16.31 -14.99
C VAL A 197 -7.83 -16.91 -15.61
N ILE A 198 -8.88 -17.08 -14.80
CA ILE A 198 -10.21 -17.49 -15.25
C ILE A 198 -11.05 -16.24 -15.44
N LYS A 199 -11.77 -16.15 -16.56
CA LYS A 199 -12.69 -15.05 -16.83
C LYS A 199 -14.10 -15.60 -16.94
N ILE A 200 -15.01 -15.01 -16.18
CA ILE A 200 -16.44 -15.35 -16.20
C ILE A 200 -17.21 -14.10 -16.58
N LYS A 201 -18.13 -14.21 -17.53
CA LYS A 201 -19.02 -13.10 -17.84
C LYS A 201 -20.11 -13.03 -16.79
N LYS A 202 -20.23 -11.89 -16.13
CA LYS A 202 -21.14 -11.70 -14.99
C LYS A 202 -22.62 -11.79 -15.40
N ASN A 203 -22.93 -11.43 -16.65
CA ASN A 203 -24.28 -11.50 -17.22
C ASN A 203 -24.73 -12.94 -17.59
N GLU A 204 -23.83 -13.92 -17.56
CA GLU A 204 -24.14 -15.34 -17.81
C GLU A 204 -24.38 -16.11 -16.50
N LEU A 205 -24.29 -15.44 -15.33
CA LEU A 205 -24.55 -16.04 -14.03
C LEU A 205 -26.03 -16.03 -13.69
N ASP A 206 -26.47 -17.06 -12.96
CA ASP A 206 -27.82 -17.13 -12.38
C ASP A 206 -28.08 -15.91 -11.48
N SER A 207 -29.27 -15.33 -11.60
CA SER A 207 -29.76 -14.24 -10.74
C SER A 207 -29.66 -14.55 -9.25
N ASN A 208 -29.81 -15.81 -8.84
CA ASN A 208 -29.68 -16.22 -7.44
C ASN A 208 -28.23 -16.04 -6.95
N LEU A 209 -27.23 -16.42 -7.74
CA LEU A 209 -25.82 -16.21 -7.41
C LEU A 209 -25.45 -14.73 -7.31
N LEU A 210 -26.10 -13.88 -8.11
CA LEU A 210 -25.89 -12.43 -8.13
C LEU A 210 -26.57 -11.70 -6.97
N SER A 211 -27.43 -12.39 -6.22
CA SER A 211 -28.11 -11.82 -5.04
C SER A 211 -27.23 -11.78 -3.78
N GLU A 212 -26.07 -12.45 -3.82
CA GLU A 212 -25.09 -12.44 -2.74
C GLU A 212 -24.57 -11.03 -2.46
N PRO A 213 -24.35 -10.67 -1.18
CA PRO A 213 -23.93 -9.32 -0.80
C PRO A 213 -22.48 -9.00 -1.21
N LYS A 214 -21.67 -10.03 -1.45
CA LYS A 214 -20.24 -9.95 -1.79
C LYS A 214 -19.96 -10.75 -3.05
N ILE A 215 -19.13 -10.21 -3.94
CA ILE A 215 -18.76 -10.88 -5.20
C ILE A 215 -17.95 -12.15 -4.95
N GLU A 216 -17.24 -12.21 -3.84
CA GLU A 216 -16.48 -13.36 -3.37
C GLU A 216 -17.42 -14.52 -3.00
N LEU A 217 -18.59 -14.25 -2.42
CA LEU A 217 -19.59 -15.27 -2.12
C LEU A 217 -20.27 -15.78 -3.40
N THR A 218 -20.60 -14.90 -4.34
CA THR A 218 -21.03 -15.29 -5.70
C THR A 218 -20.00 -16.23 -6.35
N ALA A 219 -18.72 -15.88 -6.27
CA ALA A 219 -17.63 -16.69 -6.81
C ALA A 219 -17.49 -18.03 -6.11
N LEU A 220 -17.61 -18.07 -4.78
CA LEU A 220 -17.55 -19.29 -3.98
C LEU A 220 -18.63 -20.28 -4.42
N ASN A 221 -19.88 -19.83 -4.47
CA ASN A 221 -21.01 -20.69 -4.86
C ASN A 221 -20.84 -21.19 -6.30
N TYR A 222 -20.51 -20.31 -7.24
CA TYR A 222 -20.24 -20.71 -8.62
C TYR A 222 -19.12 -21.77 -8.73
N LEU A 223 -18.01 -21.57 -8.02
CA LEU A 223 -16.85 -22.45 -8.12
C LEU A 223 -17.07 -23.79 -7.42
N ARG A 224 -17.82 -23.83 -6.31
CA ARG A 224 -18.23 -25.07 -5.65
C ARG A 224 -18.99 -25.97 -6.62
N ASP A 225 -19.98 -25.41 -7.32
CA ASP A 225 -20.77 -26.16 -8.30
C ASP A 225 -19.93 -26.57 -9.52
N ALA A 226 -19.15 -25.64 -10.07
CA ALA A 226 -18.36 -25.89 -11.28
C ALA A 226 -17.24 -26.91 -11.08
N LEU A 227 -16.65 -26.98 -9.89
CA LEU A 227 -15.54 -27.88 -9.57
C LEU A 227 -15.97 -29.11 -8.76
N ASN A 228 -17.20 -29.12 -8.23
CA ASN A 228 -17.66 -30.09 -7.24
C ASN A 228 -16.73 -30.14 -6.01
N TYR A 229 -16.36 -28.95 -5.52
CA TYR A 229 -15.46 -28.75 -4.37
C TYR A 229 -16.25 -28.15 -3.20
N GLU A 230 -15.74 -28.34 -1.98
CA GLU A 230 -16.10 -27.51 -0.83
C GLU A 230 -15.19 -26.28 -0.81
N GLY A 231 -15.48 -25.30 0.06
CA GLY A 231 -14.58 -24.16 0.21
C GLY A 231 -15.07 -23.11 1.19
N ILE A 232 -14.28 -22.08 1.40
CA ILE A 232 -14.62 -20.95 2.27
C ILE A 232 -14.27 -19.62 1.61
N PHE A 233 -14.91 -18.56 2.10
CA PHE A 233 -14.44 -17.19 1.90
C PHE A 233 -13.47 -16.86 3.05
N ALA A 234 -12.22 -16.57 2.71
CA ALA A 234 -11.11 -16.39 3.61
C ALA A 234 -10.52 -14.98 3.46
N ASP A 235 -11.11 -14.02 4.18
CA ASP A 235 -10.50 -12.71 4.31
C ASP A 235 -9.28 -12.73 5.26
N VAL A 236 -8.70 -11.55 5.51
CA VAL A 236 -7.50 -11.40 6.35
C VAL A 236 -7.67 -12.00 7.75
N ASP A 237 -8.86 -11.93 8.33
CA ASP A 237 -9.10 -12.40 9.68
C ASP A 237 -9.24 -13.93 9.68
N ILE A 238 -9.82 -14.51 8.64
CA ILE A 238 -9.82 -15.97 8.47
C ILE A 238 -8.41 -16.52 8.26
N TRP A 239 -7.55 -15.84 7.51
CA TRP A 239 -6.14 -16.25 7.38
C TRP A 239 -5.37 -16.20 8.71
N ARG A 240 -5.73 -15.29 9.62
CA ARG A 240 -5.20 -15.27 10.99
C ARG A 240 -5.72 -16.47 11.80
N LEU A 241 -7.00 -16.82 11.67
CA LEU A 241 -7.54 -18.02 12.31
C LEU A 241 -6.84 -19.28 11.80
N ILE A 242 -6.62 -19.41 10.49
CA ILE A 242 -5.85 -20.52 9.90
C ILE A 242 -4.46 -20.59 10.52
N PHE A 243 -3.76 -19.47 10.66
CA PHE A 243 -2.47 -19.44 11.35
C PHE A 243 -2.56 -19.97 12.79
N ASN A 244 -3.61 -19.60 13.53
CA ASN A 244 -3.84 -20.08 14.89
C ASN A 244 -4.18 -21.58 14.95
N ILE A 245 -4.83 -22.14 13.91
CA ILE A 245 -4.98 -23.60 13.78
C ILE A 245 -3.61 -24.26 13.69
N LEU A 246 -2.72 -23.74 12.81
CA LEU A 246 -1.38 -24.31 12.59
C LEU A 246 -0.48 -24.21 13.82
N THR A 247 -0.68 -23.19 14.66
CA THR A 247 0.02 -23.04 15.96
C THR A 247 -0.68 -23.76 17.11
N LYS A 248 -1.82 -24.41 16.85
CA LYS A 248 -2.65 -25.14 17.82
C LYS A 248 -3.17 -24.26 18.95
N GLU A 249 -3.44 -22.99 18.65
CA GLU A 249 -3.95 -21.98 19.58
C GLU A 249 -5.47 -21.97 19.69
N ILE A 250 -6.18 -22.53 18.70
CA ILE A 250 -7.64 -22.63 18.68
C ILE A 250 -8.10 -24.05 18.37
N SER A 251 -9.24 -24.44 18.93
CA SER A 251 -9.89 -25.72 18.59
C SER A 251 -10.75 -25.61 17.33
N GLU A 252 -11.27 -26.74 16.84
CA GLU A 252 -12.23 -26.77 15.73
C GLU A 252 -13.53 -26.04 16.08
N GLU A 253 -14.04 -26.22 17.29
CA GLU A 253 -15.24 -25.53 17.77
C GLU A 253 -15.03 -24.01 17.80
N ASP A 254 -13.90 -23.56 18.35
CA ASP A 254 -13.56 -22.14 18.37
C ASP A 254 -13.42 -21.57 16.96
N PHE A 255 -12.74 -22.28 16.06
CA PHE A 255 -12.62 -21.87 14.67
C PHE A 255 -13.99 -21.69 14.01
N ASN A 256 -14.88 -22.66 14.15
CA ASN A 256 -16.22 -22.61 13.56
C ASN A 256 -17.04 -21.43 14.10
N ASN A 257 -16.98 -21.20 15.41
CA ASN A 257 -17.66 -20.08 16.06
C ASN A 257 -17.13 -18.72 15.55
N PHE A 258 -15.81 -18.53 15.51
CA PHE A 258 -15.23 -17.29 15.01
C PHE A 258 -15.49 -17.08 13.52
N TYR A 259 -15.40 -18.13 12.71
CA TYR A 259 -15.69 -18.04 11.28
C TYR A 259 -17.13 -17.60 11.05
N GLU A 260 -18.09 -18.19 11.76
CA GLU A 260 -19.50 -17.82 11.65
C GLU A 260 -19.76 -16.38 12.12
N GLU A 261 -19.10 -15.93 13.19
CA GLU A 261 -19.19 -14.55 13.66
C GLU A 261 -18.66 -13.54 12.61
N ILE A 262 -17.53 -13.84 11.96
CA ILE A 262 -16.88 -12.94 11.01
C ILE A 262 -17.60 -12.93 9.65
N ILE A 263 -17.96 -14.10 9.14
CA ILE A 263 -18.49 -14.26 7.78
C ILE A 263 -20.03 -14.26 7.76
N GLY A 264 -20.67 -14.63 8.86
CA GLY A 264 -22.14 -14.74 8.97
C GLY A 264 -22.71 -16.05 8.43
N ILE A 265 -21.85 -17.03 8.12
CA ILE A 265 -22.23 -18.39 7.71
C ILE A 265 -21.29 -19.41 8.36
N SER A 266 -21.77 -20.62 8.61
CA SER A 266 -20.93 -21.69 9.14
C SER A 266 -19.88 -22.15 8.11
N SER A 267 -18.71 -22.54 8.60
CA SER A 267 -17.67 -23.15 7.77
C SER A 267 -18.06 -24.59 7.39
N PRO A 268 -17.54 -25.16 6.28
CA PRO A 268 -17.69 -26.58 6.01
C PRO A 268 -17.11 -27.42 7.17
N PRO A 269 -17.81 -28.49 7.61
CA PRO A 269 -17.42 -29.25 8.79
C PRO A 269 -16.03 -29.90 8.67
N ASP A 270 -15.58 -30.16 7.44
CA ASP A 270 -14.30 -30.78 7.13
C ASP A 270 -13.16 -29.77 6.90
N PHE A 271 -13.41 -28.46 7.01
CA PHE A 271 -12.40 -27.45 6.70
C PHE A 271 -11.23 -27.46 7.69
N TYR A 272 -11.51 -27.66 8.99
CA TYR A 272 -10.47 -27.71 10.01
C TYR A 272 -9.51 -28.89 9.79
N GLU A 273 -10.07 -30.08 9.50
CA GLU A 273 -9.29 -31.27 9.14
C GLU A 273 -8.49 -31.05 7.85
N PHE A 274 -9.09 -30.41 6.85
CA PHE A 274 -8.41 -30.03 5.61
C PHE A 274 -7.18 -29.13 5.86
N VAL A 275 -7.27 -28.16 6.77
CA VAL A 275 -6.13 -27.30 7.15
C VAL A 275 -5.01 -28.12 7.79
N LEU A 276 -5.35 -29.01 8.74
CA LEU A 276 -4.37 -29.87 9.40
C LEU A 276 -3.72 -30.87 8.43
N TYR A 277 -4.49 -31.46 7.52
CA TYR A 277 -3.95 -32.35 6.48
C TYR A 277 -2.94 -31.63 5.58
N ASN A 278 -3.20 -30.37 5.25
CA ASN A 278 -2.33 -29.54 4.41
C ASN A 278 -1.44 -28.58 5.22
N GLU A 279 -1.06 -28.95 6.45
CA GLU A 279 -0.31 -28.08 7.38
C GLU A 279 0.96 -27.49 6.74
N SER A 280 1.74 -28.29 6.03
CA SER A 280 2.98 -27.84 5.38
C SER A 280 2.72 -26.77 4.32
N MET A 281 1.69 -26.96 3.49
CA MET A 281 1.28 -26.01 2.46
C MET A 281 0.81 -24.70 3.08
N PHE A 282 -0.03 -24.77 4.11
CA PHE A 282 -0.53 -23.58 4.80
C PHE A 282 0.58 -22.84 5.56
N LYS A 283 1.57 -23.54 6.13
CA LYS A 283 2.76 -22.90 6.72
C LYS A 283 3.54 -22.10 5.68
N ILE A 284 3.85 -22.70 4.53
CA ILE A 284 4.52 -22.00 3.42
C ILE A 284 3.66 -20.81 2.96
N ALA A 285 2.34 -20.99 2.85
CA ALA A 285 1.42 -19.92 2.48
C ALA A 285 1.46 -18.75 3.48
N CYS A 286 1.50 -19.02 4.79
CA CYS A 286 1.56 -18.02 5.86
C CYS A 286 2.95 -17.38 6.01
N GLU A 287 4.03 -18.06 5.61
CA GLU A 287 5.39 -17.51 5.55
C GLU A 287 5.52 -16.36 4.53
N SER A 288 4.61 -16.31 3.56
CA SER A 288 4.52 -15.22 2.58
C SER A 288 4.25 -13.84 3.18
N ARG A 289 3.94 -13.74 4.48
CA ARG A 289 3.88 -12.48 5.24
C ARG A 289 5.13 -11.62 5.11
N ASN A 290 6.26 -12.21 4.70
CA ASN A 290 7.52 -11.52 4.41
C ASN A 290 7.55 -10.89 3.01
N VAL A 291 6.78 -11.45 2.06
CA VAL A 291 6.63 -10.95 0.68
C VAL A 291 5.75 -9.70 0.67
N THR A 292 4.71 -9.67 1.50
CA THR A 292 3.80 -8.53 1.67
C THR A 292 4.01 -7.84 3.03
N PHE A 293 3.22 -6.82 3.38
CA PHE A 293 3.27 -6.19 4.70
C PHE A 293 2.32 -6.92 5.68
N GLY A 294 2.60 -8.18 6.00
CA GLY A 294 1.81 -9.00 6.93
C GLY A 294 0.72 -9.85 6.26
N PHE A 295 -0.44 -10.02 6.89
CA PHE A 295 -1.55 -10.84 6.37
C PHE A 295 -2.37 -10.17 5.25
N VAL A 296 -1.82 -9.17 4.57
CA VAL A 296 -2.58 -8.39 3.57
C VAL A 296 -2.46 -9.01 2.18
N GLY A 297 -3.61 -9.20 1.54
CA GLY A 297 -3.75 -9.64 0.15
C GLY A 297 -3.64 -11.13 -0.08
N TYR A 298 -3.91 -11.93 0.96
CA TYR A 298 -4.16 -13.36 0.84
C TYR A 298 -5.39 -13.62 -0.04
N PRO A 299 -5.45 -14.78 -0.75
CA PRO A 299 -6.54 -15.08 -1.65
C PRO A 299 -7.88 -15.10 -0.93
N ASP A 300 -8.89 -14.53 -1.58
CA ASP A 300 -10.26 -14.42 -1.05
C ASP A 300 -10.91 -15.78 -0.79
N LEU A 301 -10.62 -16.83 -1.57
CA LEU A 301 -11.26 -18.13 -1.43
C LEU A 301 -10.26 -19.28 -1.31
N ILE A 302 -10.65 -20.28 -0.53
CA ILE A 302 -9.97 -21.56 -0.42
C ILE A 302 -10.97 -22.65 -0.80
N LEU A 303 -10.69 -23.40 -1.87
CA LEU A 303 -11.53 -24.53 -2.30
C LEU A 303 -10.75 -25.83 -2.25
N TYR A 304 -11.44 -26.93 -1.97
CA TYR A 304 -10.84 -28.25 -1.86
C TYR A 304 -11.83 -29.38 -2.13
N ASN A 305 -11.31 -30.52 -2.57
CA ASN A 305 -12.09 -31.71 -2.79
C ASN A 305 -12.20 -32.50 -1.48
N LYS A 306 -13.40 -32.58 -0.90
CA LYS A 306 -13.64 -33.30 0.36
C LYS A 306 -13.27 -34.79 0.34
N LYS A 307 -13.18 -35.40 -0.85
CA LYS A 307 -12.74 -36.81 -0.99
C LYS A 307 -11.22 -36.93 -1.06
N HIS A 308 -10.53 -35.85 -1.41
CA HIS A 308 -9.09 -35.81 -1.65
C HIS A 308 -8.54 -34.45 -1.20
N PHE A 309 -8.26 -34.27 0.09
CA PHE A 309 -7.76 -32.99 0.63
C PHE A 309 -6.45 -32.50 0.01
N ALA A 310 -5.67 -33.40 -0.60
CA ALA A 310 -4.52 -33.02 -1.41
C ALA A 310 -4.90 -32.29 -2.71
N ASP A 311 -6.18 -32.26 -3.10
CA ASP A 311 -6.73 -31.55 -4.24
C ASP A 311 -7.48 -30.28 -3.77
N TYR A 312 -6.82 -29.14 -3.92
CA TYR A 312 -7.19 -27.84 -3.40
C TYR A 312 -6.76 -26.73 -4.37
N ILE A 313 -7.33 -25.56 -4.19
CA ILE A 313 -6.96 -24.39 -4.96
C ILE A 313 -7.35 -23.10 -4.24
N PHE A 314 -6.45 -22.12 -4.28
CA PHE A 314 -6.73 -20.78 -3.78
C PHE A 314 -7.18 -19.86 -4.91
N PHE A 315 -8.17 -19.02 -4.65
CA PHE A 315 -8.65 -18.04 -5.62
C PHE A 315 -8.62 -16.64 -5.05
N GLU A 316 -8.03 -15.75 -5.83
CA GLU A 316 -8.25 -14.31 -5.68
C GLU A 316 -9.36 -13.89 -6.65
N VAL A 317 -10.33 -13.12 -6.17
CA VAL A 317 -11.53 -12.73 -6.90
C VAL A 317 -11.49 -11.24 -7.24
N LYS A 318 -11.86 -10.92 -8.48
CA LYS A 318 -11.96 -9.53 -8.95
C LYS A 318 -13.23 -9.31 -9.75
N ASP A 319 -14.01 -8.32 -9.33
CA ASP A 319 -15.17 -7.85 -10.10
C ASP A 319 -14.75 -7.06 -11.36
N ILE A 320 -15.71 -6.71 -12.21
CA ILE A 320 -15.52 -6.07 -13.53
C ILE A 320 -14.58 -4.85 -13.50
N ASN A 321 -14.64 -4.05 -12.44
CA ASN A 321 -13.84 -2.84 -12.30
C ASN A 321 -12.70 -2.98 -11.29
N ASP A 322 -12.61 -4.12 -10.61
CA ASP A 322 -11.54 -4.37 -9.66
C ASP A 322 -10.29 -4.92 -10.36
N ARG A 323 -9.13 -4.53 -9.87
CA ARG A 323 -7.84 -4.93 -10.42
C ARG A 323 -7.03 -5.58 -9.33
N LEU A 324 -6.42 -6.71 -9.67
CA LEU A 324 -5.44 -7.36 -8.82
C LEU A 324 -4.38 -6.37 -8.37
N GLN A 325 -4.23 -6.19 -7.06
CA GLN A 325 -3.26 -5.24 -6.50
C GLN A 325 -1.84 -5.80 -6.59
N PRO A 326 -0.79 -4.96 -6.59
CA PRO A 326 0.59 -5.43 -6.72
C PRO A 326 1.00 -6.43 -5.62
N HIS A 327 0.57 -6.22 -4.38
CA HIS A 327 0.89 -7.12 -3.26
C HIS A 327 0.17 -8.46 -3.38
N GLN A 328 -1.07 -8.49 -3.91
CA GLN A 328 -1.78 -9.73 -4.23
C GLN A 328 -1.08 -10.49 -5.37
N GLU A 329 -0.63 -9.79 -6.42
CA GLU A 329 0.15 -10.41 -7.48
C GLU A 329 1.49 -10.97 -6.97
N ALA A 330 2.17 -10.25 -6.08
CA ALA A 330 3.40 -10.73 -5.44
C ALA A 330 3.15 -12.04 -4.70
N LEU A 331 2.07 -12.09 -3.93
CA LEU A 331 1.69 -13.27 -3.17
C LEU A 331 1.34 -14.46 -4.07
N LEU A 332 0.52 -14.25 -5.10
CA LEU A 332 0.15 -15.32 -6.04
C LEU A 332 1.37 -15.82 -6.85
N ASN A 333 2.32 -14.94 -7.16
CA ASN A 333 3.61 -15.34 -7.74
C ASN A 333 4.41 -16.22 -6.77
N TYR A 334 4.49 -15.83 -5.49
CA TYR A 334 5.14 -16.62 -4.44
C TYR A 334 4.50 -18.01 -4.28
N TYR A 335 3.16 -18.09 -4.32
CA TYR A 335 2.45 -19.37 -4.31
C TYR A 335 2.80 -20.24 -5.51
N THR A 336 2.83 -19.65 -6.71
CA THR A 336 3.21 -20.37 -7.94
C THR A 336 4.65 -20.91 -7.85
N GLU A 337 5.58 -20.11 -7.32
CA GLU A 337 6.99 -20.48 -7.15
C GLU A 337 7.19 -21.59 -6.10
N ASN A 338 6.28 -21.70 -5.13
CA ASN A 338 6.28 -22.75 -4.10
C ASN A 338 5.31 -23.91 -4.41
N ASN A 339 4.85 -24.05 -5.65
CA ASN A 339 3.91 -25.09 -6.09
C ASN A 339 2.57 -25.11 -5.32
N ILE A 340 2.16 -23.98 -4.75
CA ILE A 340 0.84 -23.80 -4.15
C ILE A 340 -0.13 -23.40 -5.27
N ARG A 341 -1.19 -24.20 -5.45
CA ARG A 341 -2.16 -23.97 -6.53
C ARG A 341 -3.01 -22.75 -6.25
N CYS A 342 -2.86 -21.74 -7.09
CA CYS A 342 -3.65 -20.52 -7.02
C CYS A 342 -4.12 -20.06 -8.42
N LYS A 343 -5.24 -19.33 -8.45
CA LYS A 343 -5.79 -18.74 -9.67
C LYS A 343 -6.38 -17.36 -9.38
N LEU A 344 -6.43 -16.53 -10.41
CA LEU A 344 -7.18 -15.28 -10.40
C LEU A 344 -8.51 -15.47 -11.13
N LEU A 345 -9.61 -15.28 -10.42
CA LEU A 345 -10.94 -15.22 -11.02
C LEU A 345 -11.31 -13.76 -11.32
N LYS A 346 -11.68 -13.48 -12.57
CA LYS A 346 -12.12 -12.15 -13.02
C LYS A 346 -13.53 -12.21 -13.60
N PHE A 347 -14.45 -11.49 -12.99
CA PHE A 347 -15.71 -11.18 -13.62
C PHE A 347 -15.49 -10.14 -14.73
N VAL A 348 -16.10 -10.38 -15.87
CA VAL A 348 -16.08 -9.48 -17.03
C VAL A 348 -17.51 -9.16 -17.44
N LYS A 349 -17.67 -8.10 -18.24
CA LYS A 349 -18.97 -7.67 -18.76
C LYS A 349 -19.62 -8.72 -19.64
#